data_AF-A0A5N7AGP4-F1
#
_entry.id   AF-A0A5N7AGP4-F1
#
_cell.length_a   1.000
_cell.length_b   1.000
_cell.length_c   1.000
_cell.angle_alpha   90.00
_cell.angle_beta   90.00
_cell.angle_gamma   90.00
#
_symmetry.space_group_name_H-M   'P 1'
#
loop_
_entity.id
_entity.type
_entity.pdbx_description
1 polymer ?
#
loop_
_entity_poly.entity_id
_entity_poly.type
_entity_poly.pdbx_seq_one_letter_code
_entity_poly.pdbx_strand_id
1 'polypeptide(L)'
;MLAFYYCANVDISLMFCDSVWLSLNCELPVMTHQMSYEQATNALEHAENGLHNSYLEAIFYAPTLYTVSMTRRYKSERSRIVDFISKLKQKGFLIADQFLSAIEEAWAAR
;
A
#
# COMPACT_ATOMS: atom_id res chain seq x y z
N MET A 1 4.17 -13.03 -5.43
CA MET A 1 4.16 -12.25 -6.70
C MET A 1 2.82 -11.57 -6.99
N LEU A 2 1.66 -12.21 -6.79
CA LEU A 2 0.36 -11.60 -7.14
C LEU A 2 0.02 -10.34 -6.32
N ALA A 3 0.36 -10.31 -5.02
CA ALA A 3 0.26 -9.10 -4.20
C ALA A 3 1.09 -7.93 -4.78
N PHE A 4 2.34 -8.22 -5.18
CA PHE A 4 3.24 -7.23 -5.78
C PHE A 4 2.69 -6.67 -7.09
N TYR A 5 2.09 -7.51 -7.93
CA TYR A 5 1.40 -7.06 -9.16
C TYR A 5 0.28 -6.05 -8.84
N TYR A 6 -0.58 -6.36 -7.87
CA TYR A 6 -1.66 -5.46 -7.48
C TYR A 6 -1.15 -4.17 -6.86
N CYS A 7 -0.12 -4.24 -6.01
CA CYS A 7 0.50 -3.05 -5.45
C CYS A 7 1.13 -2.16 -6.53
N ALA A 8 1.89 -2.75 -7.47
CA ALA A 8 2.55 -2.00 -8.54
C ALA A 8 1.53 -1.26 -9.43
N ASN A 9 0.37 -1.87 -9.71
CA ASN A 9 -0.69 -1.18 -10.42
C ASN A 9 -1.20 0.04 -9.65
N VAL A 10 -1.45 -0.11 -8.35
CA VAL A 10 -1.91 1.01 -7.49
C VAL A 10 -0.85 2.11 -7.42
N ASP A 11 0.43 1.76 -7.26
CA ASP A 11 1.55 2.70 -7.24
C ASP A 11 1.64 3.50 -8.54
N ILE A 12 1.65 2.80 -9.68
CA ILE A 12 1.76 3.41 -11.01
C ILE A 12 0.56 4.33 -11.27
N SER A 13 -0.66 3.90 -10.92
CA SER A 13 -1.83 4.74 -11.10
C SER A 13 -1.82 5.97 -10.21
N LEU A 14 -1.32 5.88 -8.98
CA LEU A 14 -1.22 7.05 -8.09
C LEU A 14 -0.14 8.03 -8.54
N MET A 15 0.96 7.53 -9.12
CA MET A 15 1.99 8.38 -9.71
C MET A 15 1.42 9.29 -10.80
N PHE A 16 0.51 8.79 -11.65
CA PHE A 16 -0.14 9.57 -12.70
C PHE A 16 -1.24 10.52 -12.20
N CYS A 17 -1.56 10.50 -10.91
CA CYS A 17 -2.45 11.50 -10.28
C CYS A 17 -1.70 12.77 -9.86
N ASP A 18 -0.37 12.82 -9.96
CA ASP A 18 0.39 14.04 -9.65
C ASP A 18 0.10 15.15 -10.67
N SER A 19 -0.01 16.39 -10.16
CA SER A 19 -0.29 17.59 -10.94
C SER A 19 0.63 17.79 -12.15
N VAL A 20 1.90 17.36 -12.06
CA VAL A 20 2.87 17.44 -13.17
C VAL A 20 2.42 16.59 -14.35
N TRP A 21 1.95 15.36 -14.10
CA TRP A 21 1.46 14.49 -15.16
C TRP A 21 0.12 14.95 -15.71
N LEU A 22 -0.80 15.38 -14.84
CA LEU A 22 -2.11 15.89 -15.24
C LEU A 22 -1.99 17.12 -16.16
N SER A 23 -0.88 17.87 -16.09
CA SER A 23 -0.62 19.01 -16.96
C SER A 23 -0.26 18.66 -18.41
N LEU A 24 0.07 17.38 -18.70
CA LEU A 24 0.52 16.93 -20.02
C LEU A 24 -0.61 16.85 -21.06
N ASN A 25 -1.85 17.11 -20.66
CA ASN A 25 -3.03 17.16 -21.54
C ASN A 25 -3.17 15.92 -22.44
N CYS A 26 -2.87 14.75 -21.90
CA CYS A 26 -2.96 13.45 -22.56
C CYS A 26 -3.74 12.46 -21.70
N GLU A 27 -4.25 11.40 -22.31
CA GLU A 27 -4.89 10.31 -21.57
C GLU A 27 -3.83 9.54 -20.78
N LEU A 28 -3.90 9.65 -19.45
CA LEU A 28 -3.04 8.92 -18.53
C LEU A 28 -3.73 7.63 -18.07
N PRO A 29 -2.97 6.56 -17.76
CA PRO A 29 -3.53 5.30 -17.27
C PRO A 29 -3.92 5.42 -15.78
N VAL A 30 -4.85 6.33 -15.48
CA VAL A 30 -5.38 6.55 -14.14
C VAL A 30 -6.52 5.57 -13.89
N MET A 31 -6.40 4.75 -12.86
CA MET A 31 -7.48 3.87 -12.41
C MET A 31 -8.58 4.67 -11.72
N THR A 32 -9.82 4.20 -11.87
CA THR A 32 -10.94 4.70 -11.08
C THR A 32 -10.71 4.40 -9.59
N HIS A 33 -11.31 5.22 -8.72
CA HIS A 33 -11.22 5.00 -7.27
C HIS A 33 -11.69 3.61 -6.84
N GLN A 34 -12.74 3.07 -7.46
CA GLN A 34 -13.25 1.74 -7.15
C GLN A 34 -12.22 0.65 -7.50
N MET A 35 -11.67 0.70 -8.71
CA MET A 35 -10.69 -0.29 -9.16
C MET A 35 -9.39 -0.21 -8.35
N SER A 36 -8.92 1.00 -8.02
CA SER A 36 -7.79 1.20 -7.11
C SER A 36 -8.03 0.57 -5.74
N TYR A 37 -9.23 0.75 -5.18
CA TYR A 37 -9.62 0.18 -3.89
C TYR A 37 -9.70 -1.36 -3.92
N GLU A 38 -10.25 -1.95 -4.98
CA GLU A 38 -10.30 -3.41 -5.17
C GLU A 38 -8.89 -4.02 -5.27
N GLN A 39 -8.01 -3.41 -6.05
CA GLN A 39 -6.61 -3.85 -6.20
C GLN A 39 -5.84 -3.75 -4.88
N ALA A 40 -6.03 -2.64 -4.14
CA ALA A 40 -5.47 -2.47 -2.80
C ALA A 40 -6.03 -3.49 -1.77
N THR A 41 -7.22 -4.05 -2.02
CA THR A 41 -7.82 -5.14 -1.21
C THR A 41 -7.17 -6.45 -1.47
N ASN A 42 -7.09 -6.84 -2.73
CA ASN A 42 -6.46 -8.08 -3.10
C ASN A 42 -4.97 -8.09 -2.72
N ALA A 43 -4.27 -6.95 -2.87
CA ALA A 43 -2.89 -6.79 -2.42
C ALA A 43 -2.72 -7.08 -0.92
N LEU A 44 -3.53 -6.44 -0.07
CA LEU A 44 -3.45 -6.59 1.39
C LEU A 44 -3.79 -8.02 1.82
N GLU A 45 -4.84 -8.62 1.26
CA GLU A 45 -5.25 -10.00 1.59
C GLU A 45 -4.16 -11.01 1.19
N HIS A 46 -3.58 -10.86 0.00
CA HIS A 46 -2.49 -11.74 -0.41
C HIS A 46 -1.23 -11.55 0.44
N ALA A 47 -0.92 -10.33 0.87
CA ALA A 47 0.21 -10.06 1.76
C ALA A 47 -0.03 -10.69 3.15
N GLU A 48 -1.22 -10.51 3.72
CA GLU A 48 -1.64 -11.10 5.00
C GLU A 48 -1.53 -12.63 4.98
N ASN A 49 -1.93 -13.26 3.88
CA ASN A 49 -1.88 -14.72 3.70
C ASN A 49 -0.47 -15.25 3.37
N GLY A 50 0.34 -14.50 2.62
CA GLY A 50 1.69 -14.91 2.18
C GLY A 50 2.74 -14.83 3.28
N LEU A 51 2.50 -14.01 4.32
CA LEU A 51 3.45 -13.77 5.41
C LEU A 51 3.80 -15.02 6.24
N HIS A 52 3.13 -16.15 6.04
CA HIS A 52 3.42 -17.40 6.73
C HIS A 52 4.69 -18.11 6.24
N ASN A 53 5.12 -17.91 4.99
CA ASN A 53 6.10 -18.80 4.36
C ASN A 53 7.49 -18.22 4.10
N SER A 54 7.66 -16.90 3.90
CA SER A 54 9.00 -16.32 3.74
C SER A 54 9.12 -14.90 4.30
N TYR A 55 10.26 -14.63 4.94
CA TYR A 55 10.58 -13.31 5.49
C TYR A 55 10.97 -12.30 4.40
N LEU A 56 11.35 -12.75 3.20
CA LEU A 56 11.76 -11.88 2.10
C LEU A 56 10.60 -11.07 1.50
N GLU A 57 9.39 -11.61 1.50
CA GLU A 57 8.22 -10.93 0.95
C GLU A 57 7.86 -9.65 1.72
N ALA A 58 8.15 -9.60 3.02
CA ALA A 58 7.97 -8.41 3.86
C ALA A 58 8.74 -7.18 3.34
N ILE A 59 9.92 -7.40 2.78
CA ILE A 59 10.79 -6.34 2.25
C ILE A 59 10.15 -5.71 1.01
N PHE A 60 9.50 -6.52 0.17
CA PHE A 60 8.81 -6.04 -1.04
C PHE A 60 7.47 -5.37 -0.75
N TYR A 61 6.79 -5.77 0.33
CA TYR A 61 5.49 -5.21 0.71
C TYR A 61 5.61 -3.86 1.43
N ALA A 62 6.73 -3.56 2.08
CA ALA A 62 6.81 -2.38 2.94
C ALA A 62 6.61 -1.03 2.21
N PRO A 63 7.23 -0.77 1.03
CA PRO A 63 6.96 0.45 0.27
C PRO A 63 5.51 0.52 -0.26
N THR A 64 4.92 -0.64 -0.55
CA THR A 64 3.58 -0.73 -1.14
C THR A 64 2.45 -0.66 -0.11
N LEU A 65 2.72 -1.01 1.14
CA LEU A 65 1.81 -0.77 2.27
C LEU A 65 1.50 0.71 2.44
N TYR A 66 2.48 1.60 2.20
CA TYR A 66 2.25 3.04 2.25
C TYR A 66 1.18 3.43 1.23
N THR A 67 1.34 3.05 -0.03
CA THR A 67 0.36 3.34 -1.09
C THR A 67 -1.01 2.70 -0.84
N VAL A 68 -1.04 1.43 -0.42
CA VAL A 68 -2.27 0.73 -0.05
C VAL A 68 -2.98 1.46 1.09
N SER A 69 -2.23 1.93 2.09
CA SER A 69 -2.76 2.69 3.21
C SER A 69 -3.37 4.03 2.81
N MET A 70 -2.82 4.69 1.79
CA MET A 70 -3.34 5.94 1.24
C MET A 70 -4.66 5.74 0.47
N THR A 71 -4.94 4.51 0.04
CA THR A 71 -6.17 4.15 -0.67
C THR A 71 -7.31 3.79 0.30
N ARG A 72 -6.99 3.48 1.57
CA ARG A 72 -7.96 3.13 2.63
C ARG A 72 -8.47 4.33 3.40
N ARG A 73 -9.79 4.41 3.54
CA ARG A 73 -10.47 5.54 4.21
C ARG A 73 -11.08 5.15 5.55
N TYR A 74 -11.39 3.88 5.79
CA TYR A 74 -12.10 3.47 7.00
C TYR A 74 -11.14 3.03 8.12
N LYS A 75 -11.50 3.36 9.36
CA LYS A 75 -10.70 3.06 10.57
C LYS A 75 -10.40 1.56 10.73
N SER A 76 -11.36 0.70 10.38
CA SER A 76 -11.22 -0.76 10.41
C SER A 76 -10.25 -1.32 9.37
N GLU A 77 -10.02 -0.60 8.27
CA GLU A 77 -9.05 -0.99 7.24
C GLU A 77 -7.65 -0.54 7.64
N ARG A 78 -7.56 0.68 8.19
CA ARG A 78 -6.33 1.22 8.77
C ARG A 78 -5.79 0.31 9.87
N SER A 79 -6.65 -0.24 10.74
CA SER A 79 -6.22 -1.19 11.78
C SER A 79 -5.60 -2.46 11.21
N ARG A 80 -6.11 -2.99 10.08
CA ARG A 80 -5.51 -4.16 9.41
C ARG A 80 -4.08 -3.87 8.96
N ILE A 81 -3.81 -2.65 8.48
CA ILE A 81 -2.48 -2.23 8.05
C ILE A 81 -1.54 -2.09 9.25
N VAL A 82 -2.00 -1.49 10.34
CA VAL A 82 -1.23 -1.40 11.60
C VAL A 82 -0.89 -2.78 12.14
N ASP A 83 -1.86 -3.70 12.14
CA ASP A 83 -1.67 -5.09 12.59
C ASP A 83 -0.66 -5.83 11.70
N PHE A 84 -0.73 -5.61 10.38
CA PHE A 84 0.21 -6.19 9.43
C PHE A 84 1.65 -5.69 9.67
N ILE A 85 1.84 -4.38 9.81
CA ILE A 85 3.17 -3.79 10.08
C ILE A 85 3.70 -4.25 11.45
N SER A 86 2.84 -4.38 12.45
CA SER A 86 3.19 -4.93 13.76
C SER A 86 3.70 -6.37 13.66
N LYS A 87 3.09 -7.20 12.80
CA LYS A 87 3.58 -8.56 12.51
C LYS A 87 4.94 -8.54 11.81
N LEU A 88 5.20 -7.58 10.92
CA LEU A 88 6.52 -7.41 10.31
C LEU A 88 7.59 -7.08 11.37
N LYS A 89 7.28 -6.16 12.29
CA LYS A 89 8.17 -5.79 13.38
C LYS A 89 8.53 -6.99 14.27
N GLN A 90 7.52 -7.78 14.67
CA GLN A 90 7.71 -8.99 15.48
C GLN A 90 8.62 -10.03 14.79
N LYS A 91 8.71 -9.99 13.46
CA LYS A 91 9.58 -10.83 12.64
C LYS A 91 11.00 -10.29 12.47
N GLY A 92 11.36 -9.19 13.12
CA GLY A 92 12.72 -8.63 13.13
C GLY A 92 12.95 -7.48 12.13
N PHE A 93 11.92 -7.01 11.42
CA PHE A 93 12.04 -5.90 10.48
C PHE A 93 11.92 -4.55 11.19
N LEU A 94 13.04 -4.02 11.70
CA LEU A 94 13.07 -2.73 12.41
C LEU A 94 12.60 -1.53 11.56
N ILE A 95 12.74 -1.62 10.24
CA ILE A 95 12.24 -0.60 9.30
C ILE A 95 10.71 -0.44 9.35
N ALA A 96 9.98 -1.43 9.87
CA ALA A 96 8.53 -1.40 10.01
C ALA A 96 8.03 -0.19 10.81
N ASP A 97 8.78 0.26 11.82
CA ASP A 97 8.42 1.43 12.63
C ASP A 97 8.46 2.73 11.81
N GLN A 98 9.43 2.87 10.89
CA GLN A 98 9.52 4.04 10.01
C GLN A 98 8.35 4.07 9.03
N PHE A 99 7.96 2.91 8.49
CA PHE A 99 6.79 2.79 7.61
C PHE A 99 5.49 3.12 8.35
N LEU A 100 5.33 2.63 9.59
CA LEU A 100 4.16 2.94 10.40
C LEU A 100 4.03 4.45 10.65
N SER A 101 5.14 5.10 11.05
CA SER A 101 5.16 6.56 11.28
C SER A 101 4.76 7.34 10.02
N ALA A 102 5.35 7.01 8.87
CA ALA A 102 5.05 7.68 7.61
C ALA A 102 3.56 7.51 7.21
N ILE A 103 2.99 6.32 7.42
CA ILE A 103 1.58 6.05 7.15
C ILE A 103 0.66 6.85 8.07
N GLU A 104 0.96 6.86 9.37
CA GLU A 104 0.17 7.59 10.37
C GLU A 104 0.22 9.11 10.15
N GLU A 105 1.39 9.65 9.81
CA GLU A 105 1.57 11.05 9.42
C GLU A 105 0.74 11.41 8.18
N ALA A 106 0.78 10.57 7.14
CA ALA A 106 0.02 10.80 5.92
C ALA A 106 -1.50 10.69 6.13
N TRP A 107 -1.95 9.85 7.07
CA TRP A 107 -3.35 9.78 7.50
C TRP A 107 -3.81 11.00 8.30
N ALA A 108 -2.92 11.62 9.08
CA ALA A 108 -3.22 12.81 9.87
C ALA A 108 -3.25 14.11 9.03
N ALA A 109 -2.53 14.13 7.91
CA ALA A 109 -2.50 15.25 6.97
C ALA A 109 -3.71 15.31 6.01
N ARG A 110 -4.65 14.36 6.09
CA ARG A 110 -5.88 14.26 5.29
C ARG A 110 -7.13 14.48 6.14
#